data_AF-A0A936PP72-F1
#
_entry.id   AF-A0A936PP72-F1
#
_cell.length_a   1.000
_cell.length_b   1.000
_cell.length_c   1.000
_cell.angle_alpha   90.00
_cell.angle_beta   90.00
_cell.angle_gamma   90.00
#
_symmetry.space_group_name_H-M   'P 1'
#
loop_
_entity.id
_entity.type
_entity.pdbx_description
1 polymer ?
#
loop_
_entity_poly.entity_id
_entity_poly.type
_entity_poly.pdbx_seq_one_letter_code
_entity_poly.pdbx_strand_id
1 'polypeptide(L)'
;KPDRHIYNYLVVLAFILNHLNPKSTWRARLVALVAERTPDQLKRMAFPADWHQRNVWVNPPREPAAVSGLEATLRDALRRHAAAEGVTVADAHAALLRAALLPVTTA
;
A
#
# COMPACT_ATOMS: atom_id res chain seq x y z
N LYS A 1 26.40 -19.29 -12.27
CA LYS A 1 25.42 -18.41 -12.96
C LYS A 1 24.46 -17.91 -11.89
N PRO A 2 24.18 -16.60 -11.76
CA PRO A 2 23.26 -16.12 -10.73
C PRO A 2 21.84 -16.60 -11.04
N ASP A 3 21.17 -17.19 -10.05
CA ASP A 3 19.80 -17.66 -10.18
C ASP A 3 18.84 -16.46 -10.25
N ARG A 4 17.95 -16.48 -11.26
CA ARG A 4 17.06 -15.34 -11.56
C ARG A 4 15.77 -15.46 -10.76
N HIS A 5 15.82 -15.22 -9.45
CA HIS A 5 14.65 -15.33 -8.57
C HIS A 5 13.78 -14.07 -8.58
N ILE A 6 13.23 -13.71 -9.75
CA ILE A 6 12.47 -12.46 -9.90
C ILE A 6 11.12 -12.47 -9.16
N TYR A 7 10.54 -13.66 -8.90
CA TYR A 7 9.23 -13.79 -8.28
C TYR A 7 9.08 -13.00 -6.98
N ASN A 8 10.05 -13.12 -6.06
CA ASN A 8 10.00 -12.43 -4.76
C ASN A 8 10.00 -10.90 -4.93
N TYR A 9 10.80 -10.38 -5.85
CA TYR A 9 10.84 -8.95 -6.13
C TYR A 9 9.51 -8.45 -6.71
N LEU A 10 8.88 -9.25 -7.58
CA LEU A 10 7.57 -8.92 -8.13
C LEU A 10 6.47 -8.91 -7.07
N VAL A 11 6.52 -9.81 -6.08
CA VAL A 11 5.60 -9.83 -4.94
C VAL A 11 5.74 -8.56 -4.09
N VAL A 12 6.98 -8.17 -3.77
CA VAL A 12 7.24 -6.95 -2.99
C VAL A 12 6.78 -5.71 -3.77
N LEU A 13 7.09 -5.64 -5.06
CA LEU A 13 6.67 -4.53 -5.91
C LEU A 13 5.15 -4.47 -6.05
N ALA A 14 4.48 -5.61 -6.16
CA ALA A 14 3.02 -5.69 -6.18
C ALA A 14 2.41 -5.14 -4.88
N PHE A 15 3.00 -5.46 -3.73
CA PHE A 15 2.55 -4.95 -2.43
C PHE A 15 2.72 -3.42 -2.33
N ILE A 16 3.91 -2.91 -2.67
CA ILE A 16 4.20 -1.46 -2.64
C ILE A 16 3.26 -0.70 -3.58
N LEU A 17 3.13 -1.15 -4.83
CA LEU A 17 2.28 -0.49 -5.81
C LEU A 17 0.80 -0.54 -5.43
N ASN A 18 0.36 -1.62 -4.79
CA ASN A 18 -1.02 -1.71 -4.31
C ASN A 18 -1.29 -0.74 -3.16
N HIS A 19 -0.27 -0.36 -2.38
CA HIS A 19 -0.36 0.66 -1.35
C HIS A 19 -0.31 2.08 -1.93
N LEU A 20 0.63 2.35 -2.86
CA LEU A 20 0.81 3.67 -3.46
C LEU A 20 -0.28 4.03 -4.48
N ASN A 21 -0.73 3.06 -5.27
CA ASN A 21 -1.74 3.25 -6.29
C ASN A 21 -2.63 2.00 -6.42
N PRO A 22 -3.66 1.86 -5.56
CA PRO A 22 -4.57 0.70 -5.58
C PRO A 22 -5.31 0.50 -6.90
N LYS A 23 -5.44 1.56 -7.72
CA LYS A 23 -6.11 1.55 -9.03
C LYS A 23 -5.16 1.23 -10.19
N SER A 24 -3.89 0.95 -9.92
CA SER A 24 -2.90 0.63 -10.94
C SER A 24 -3.27 -0.63 -11.71
N THR A 25 -3.11 -0.58 -13.04
CA THR A 25 -3.28 -1.74 -13.93
C THR A 25 -2.02 -2.62 -14.01
N TRP A 26 -0.93 -2.23 -13.34
CA TRP A 26 0.37 -2.91 -13.43
C TRP A 26 0.27 -4.40 -13.11
N ARG A 27 -0.45 -4.78 -12.04
CA ARG A 27 -0.59 -6.18 -11.64
C ARG A 27 -1.29 -7.01 -12.71
N ALA A 28 -2.39 -6.50 -13.26
CA ALA A 28 -3.14 -7.19 -14.32
C ALA A 28 -2.26 -7.40 -15.56
N ARG A 29 -1.48 -6.39 -15.94
CA ARG A 29 -0.52 -6.46 -17.05
C ARG A 29 0.60 -7.47 -16.79
N LEU A 30 1.13 -7.51 -15.56
CA LEU A 30 2.15 -8.48 -15.18
C LEU A 30 1.62 -9.91 -15.22
N VAL A 31 0.43 -10.15 -14.67
CA VAL A 31 -0.22 -11.48 -14.71
C VAL A 31 -0.39 -11.93 -16.16
N ALA A 32 -0.87 -11.06 -17.05
CA ALA A 32 -0.98 -11.37 -18.48
C ALA A 32 0.38 -11.73 -19.10
N LEU A 33 1.43 -10.94 -18.82
CA LEU A 33 2.77 -11.19 -19.35
C LEU A 33 3.40 -12.51 -18.85
N VAL A 34 3.13 -12.86 -17.60
CA VAL A 34 3.60 -14.11 -16.98
C VAL A 34 2.82 -15.31 -17.52
N ALA A 35 1.53 -15.14 -17.84
CA ALA A 35 0.71 -16.20 -18.43
C ALA A 35 1.19 -16.66 -19.82
N GLU A 36 1.92 -15.81 -20.55
CA GLU A 36 2.55 -16.14 -21.83
C GLU A 36 3.83 -16.99 -21.69
N ARG A 37 4.30 -17.26 -20.46
CA ARG A 37 5.56 -17.97 -20.24
C ARG A 37 5.34 -19.46 -20.07
N THR A 38 6.31 -20.25 -20.56
CA THR A 38 6.26 -21.71 -20.37
C THR A 38 6.51 -22.09 -18.91
N PRO A 39 6.02 -23.25 -18.44
CA PRO A 39 6.28 -23.73 -17.09
C PRO A 39 7.78 -23.76 -16.72
N ASP A 40 8.64 -24.13 -17.68
CA ASP A 40 10.10 -24.13 -17.49
C ASP A 40 10.71 -22.73 -17.35
N GLN A 41 10.15 -21.73 -18.02
CA GLN A 41 10.55 -20.34 -17.84
C GLN A 41 10.13 -19.85 -16.46
N LEU A 42 8.90 -20.16 -16.03
CA LEU A 42 8.37 -19.81 -14.71
C LEU A 42 9.21 -20.43 -13.59
N LYS A 43 9.53 -21.72 -13.71
CA LYS A 43 10.39 -22.44 -12.75
C LYS A 43 11.77 -21.80 -12.61
N ARG A 44 12.39 -21.41 -13.74
CA ARG A 44 13.69 -20.69 -13.75
C ARG A 44 13.62 -19.29 -13.12
N MET A 45 12.43 -18.69 -13.09
CA MET A 45 12.15 -17.39 -12.47
C MET A 45 11.73 -17.51 -10.99
N ALA A 46 11.77 -18.73 -10.45
CA ALA A 46 11.29 -19.09 -9.11
C ALA A 46 9.80 -18.83 -8.88
N PHE A 47 8.98 -18.86 -9.94
CA PHE A 47 7.53 -18.87 -9.79
C PHE A 47 7.08 -20.24 -9.27
N PRO A 48 6.34 -20.29 -8.16
CA PRO A 48 5.75 -21.54 -7.67
C PRO A 48 4.57 -21.97 -8.55
N ALA A 49 4.23 -23.26 -8.57
CA ALA A 49 3.18 -23.79 -9.47
C ALA A 49 1.79 -23.14 -9.23
N ASP A 50 1.50 -22.80 -7.97
CA ASP A 50 0.27 -22.18 -7.50
C ASP A 50 0.31 -20.64 -7.55
N TRP A 51 1.33 -20.02 -8.16
CA TRP A 51 1.55 -18.57 -8.07
C TRP A 51 0.29 -17.76 -8.38
N HIS A 52 -0.45 -18.12 -9.43
CA HIS A 52 -1.65 -17.41 -9.89
C HIS A 52 -2.83 -17.45 -8.90
N GLN A 53 -2.82 -18.37 -7.92
CA GLN A 53 -3.88 -18.53 -6.92
C GLN A 53 -3.61 -17.72 -5.65
N ARG A 54 -2.40 -17.19 -5.49
CA ARG A 54 -2.01 -16.49 -4.25
C ARG A 54 -2.68 -15.13 -4.16
N ASN A 55 -3.04 -14.73 -2.94
CA ASN A 55 -3.81 -13.51 -2.65
C ASN A 55 -3.21 -12.25 -3.30
N VAL A 56 -1.89 -12.10 -3.32
CA VAL A 56 -1.22 -10.93 -3.93
C VAL A 56 -1.59 -10.74 -5.42
N TRP A 57 -1.98 -11.82 -6.12
CA TRP A 57 -2.35 -11.81 -7.54
C TRP A 57 -3.87 -11.80 -7.77
N VAL A 58 -4.65 -12.52 -6.96
CA VAL A 58 -6.12 -12.69 -7.13
C VAL A 58 -6.92 -11.61 -6.42
N ASN A 59 -6.63 -11.40 -5.13
CA ASN A 59 -7.34 -10.47 -4.27
C ASN A 59 -6.34 -9.79 -3.34
N PRO A 60 -5.60 -8.79 -3.85
CA PRO A 60 -4.64 -8.08 -3.02
C PRO A 60 -5.38 -7.45 -1.82
N PRO A 61 -4.71 -7.33 -0.65
CA PRO A 61 -5.27 -6.56 0.45
C PRO A 61 -5.48 -5.11 -0.02
N ARG A 62 -6.74 -4.64 -0.15
CA ARG A 62 -7.06 -3.24 -0.45
C ARG A 62 -6.96 -2.44 0.84
N GLU A 63 -5.80 -1.80 1.07
CA GLU A 63 -5.44 -1.21 2.38
C GLU A 63 -5.55 -2.22 3.55
N PRO A 64 -4.75 -2.10 4.61
CA PRO A 64 -5.13 -2.74 5.85
C PRO A 64 -6.41 -2.03 6.32
N ALA A 65 -7.53 -2.73 6.49
CA ALA A 65 -8.76 -2.17 7.05
C ALA A 65 -8.51 -1.39 8.38
N ALA A 66 -7.44 -1.72 9.09
CA ALA A 66 -6.95 -1.03 10.28
C ALA A 66 -6.46 0.41 10.00
N VAL A 67 -5.80 0.68 8.87
CA VAL A 67 -5.29 2.03 8.53
C VAL A 67 -6.43 2.92 8.04
N SER A 68 -7.35 2.41 7.23
CA SER A 68 -8.52 3.17 6.80
C SER A 68 -9.46 3.48 7.98
N GLY A 69 -9.58 2.56 8.95
CA GLY A 69 -10.34 2.78 10.18
C GLY A 69 -9.71 3.85 11.09
N LEU A 70 -8.38 3.81 11.26
CA LEU A 70 -7.66 4.83 12.00
C LEU A 70 -7.74 6.20 11.29
N GLU A 71 -7.57 6.24 9.97
CA GLU A 71 -7.67 7.47 9.20
C GLU A 71 -9.08 8.07 9.26
N ALA A 72 -10.12 7.25 9.16
CA ALA A 72 -11.51 7.69 9.34
C ALA A 72 -11.74 8.24 10.76
N THR A 73 -11.22 7.55 11.77
CA THR A 73 -11.31 7.98 13.18
C THR A 73 -10.56 9.30 13.42
N LEU A 74 -9.35 9.44 12.86
CA LEU A 74 -8.55 10.66 12.93
C LEU A 74 -9.23 11.81 12.20
N ARG A 75 -9.80 11.56 11.02
CA ARG A 75 -10.54 12.54 10.23
C ARG A 75 -11.80 13.03 10.96
N ASP A 76 -12.52 12.13 11.61
CA ASP A 76 -13.68 12.52 12.42
C ASP A 76 -13.28 13.23 13.71
N ALA A 77 -12.17 12.83 14.35
CA ALA A 77 -11.62 13.56 15.50
C ALA A 77 -11.20 14.98 15.12
N LEU A 78 -10.52 15.15 13.97
CA LEU A 78 -10.15 16.44 13.39
C LEU A 78 -11.36 17.32 13.10
N ARG A 79 -12.42 16.75 12.51
CA ARG A 79 -13.68 17.48 12.25
C ARG A 79 -14.36 17.95 13.53
N ARG A 80 -14.41 17.10 14.56
CA ARG A 80 -15.00 17.47 15.85
C ARG A 80 -14.22 18.58 16.54
N HIS A 81 -12.89 18.52 16.49
CA HIS A 81 -12.03 19.55 17.05
C HIS A 81 -12.18 20.89 16.32
N ALA A 82 -12.16 20.87 14.98
CA ALA A 82 -12.42 22.05 14.16
C ALA A 82 -13.79 22.69 14.45
N ALA A 83 -14.85 21.87 14.61
CA ALA A 83 -16.17 22.35 14.98
C ALA A 83 -16.25 22.93 16.40
N ALA A 84 -15.52 22.36 17.36
CA ALA A 84 -15.47 22.85 18.74
C ALA A 84 -14.76 24.19 18.87
N GLU A 85 -13.75 24.44 18.04
CA GLU A 85 -12.96 25.68 18.05
C GLU A 85 -13.42 26.72 17.01
N GLY A 86 -14.44 26.41 16.20
CA GLY A 86 -14.96 27.31 15.17
C GLY A 86 -13.99 27.57 14.02
N VAL A 87 -13.01 26.69 13.82
CA VAL A 87 -11.96 26.79 12.80
C VAL A 87 -12.22 25.82 11.65
N THR A 88 -11.59 26.05 10.50
CA THR A 88 -11.69 25.10 9.38
C THR A 88 -10.88 23.83 9.65
N VAL A 89 -11.28 22.72 9.03
CA VAL A 89 -10.54 21.44 9.15
C VAL A 89 -9.09 21.58 8.65
N ALA A 90 -8.84 22.44 7.67
CA ALA A 90 -7.51 22.72 7.16
C ALA A 90 -6.64 23.44 8.21
N ASP A 91 -7.22 24.40 8.94
CA ASP A 91 -6.51 25.12 10.00
C ASP A 91 -6.21 24.21 11.20
N ALA A 92 -7.18 23.38 11.60
CA ALA A 92 -6.99 22.38 12.65
C ALA A 92 -5.90 21.35 12.29
N HIS A 93 -5.87 20.89 11.03
CA HIS A 93 -4.84 19.99 10.54
C HIS A 93 -3.46 20.67 10.50
N ALA A 94 -3.38 21.92 10.05
CA ALA A 94 -2.15 22.70 10.05
C ALA A 94 -1.63 23.02 11.46
N ALA A 95 -2.51 23.17 12.44
CA ALA A 95 -2.15 23.36 13.85
C ALA A 95 -1.59 22.07 14.46
N LEU A 96 -2.23 20.91 14.19
CA LEU A 96 -1.74 19.60 14.64
C LEU A 96 -0.42 19.20 14.01
N LEU A 97 -0.23 19.44 12.71
CA LEU A 97 1.07 19.22 12.05
C LEU A 97 2.15 20.14 12.64
N ARG A 98 1.82 21.40 12.95
CA ARG A 98 2.73 22.30 13.67
C ARG A 98 3.08 21.78 15.05
N ALA A 99 2.10 21.33 15.84
CA ALA A 99 2.33 20.78 17.18
C ALA A 99 3.16 19.48 17.16
N ALA A 100 2.96 18.62 16.15
CA ALA A 100 3.69 17.36 16.01
C ALA A 100 5.11 17.52 15.44
N LEU A 101 5.38 18.62 14.71
CA LEU A 101 6.69 18.94 14.13
C LEU A 101 7.52 19.90 14.99
N LEU A 102 6.98 20.39 16.11
CA LEU A 102 7.81 21.10 17.08
C LEU A 102 8.78 20.11 17.72
N PRO A 103 10.10 20.40 17.74
CA PRO A 103 11.02 19.60 18.53
C PRO A 103 10.56 19.65 19.98
N VAL A 104 10.53 18.50 20.65
CA VAL A 104 10.37 18.42 22.11
C VAL A 104 11.61 19.08 22.72
N THR A 105 11.61 20.40 22.83
CA THR A 105 12.62 21.15 23.60
C THR A 105 12.05 21.32 24.99
N THR A 106 12.00 20.23 25.75
CA THR A 106 11.95 20.35 27.20
C THR A 106 13.37 20.60 27.68
N ALA A 107 13.57 21.83 28.17
CA ALA A 107 14.64 22.27 29.04
C ALA A 107 14.66 21.48 30.36
#